data_AF-A0A2S8F2W1-F1
#
_entry.id   AF-A0A2S8F2W1-F1
#
_cell.length_a   1.000
_cell.length_b   1.000
_cell.length_c   1.000
_cell.angle_alpha   90.00
_cell.angle_beta   90.00
_cell.angle_gamma   90.00
#
_symmetry.space_group_name_H-M   'P 1'
#
loop_
_entity.id
_entity.type
_entity.pdbx_description
1 polymer ?
#
loop_
_entity_poly.entity_id
_entity_poly.type
_entity_poly.pdbx_seq_one_letter_code
_entity_poly.pdbx_strand_id
1 'polypeptide(L)'
;MDDQAELQAKRDHWFAAYDQGRTTLTQVRIQFYLLLPGVANDEAALSLCDELPAWFQRPLRDSLNELAERDYYLRWISLEDPRSREAIEEDSRRVQQALRRLAPEMLKRLAAE
;
A
#
# COMPACT_ATOMS: atom_id res chain seq x y z
N MET A 1 -15.01 4.31 15.02
CA MET A 1 -15.05 5.34 13.94
C MET A 1 -13.71 6.05 13.77
N ASP A 2 -12.74 5.88 14.70
CA ASP A 2 -11.44 6.57 14.63
C ASP A 2 -10.44 5.98 13.62
N ASP A 3 -10.49 4.67 13.37
CA ASP A 3 -9.46 3.97 12.59
C ASP A 3 -9.37 4.46 11.13
N GLN A 4 -10.48 4.81 10.50
CA GLN A 4 -10.50 5.24 9.10
C GLN A 4 -9.85 6.61 8.89
N ALA A 5 -10.12 7.56 9.79
CA ALA A 5 -9.55 8.90 9.72
C ALA A 5 -8.03 8.85 9.95
N GLU A 6 -7.58 7.99 10.86
CA GLU A 6 -6.15 7.77 11.11
C GLU A 6 -5.44 7.19 9.88
N LEU A 7 -6.05 6.22 9.20
CA LEU A 7 -5.50 5.62 7.98
C LEU A 7 -5.38 6.63 6.84
N GLN A 8 -6.42 7.46 6.65
CA GLN A 8 -6.40 8.55 5.66
C GLN A 8 -5.28 9.55 5.98
N ALA A 9 -5.17 9.96 7.25
CA ALA A 9 -4.13 10.88 7.69
C ALA A 9 -2.71 10.34 7.48
N LYS A 10 -2.48 9.05 7.71
CA LYS A 10 -1.20 8.38 7.41
C LYS A 10 -0.87 8.41 5.92
N ARG A 11 -1.84 8.09 5.07
CA ARG A 11 -1.70 8.14 3.61
C ARG A 11 -1.35 9.54 3.13
N ASP A 12 -2.13 10.53 3.55
CA ASP A 12 -1.98 11.92 3.13
C ASP A 12 -0.65 12.51 3.63
N HIS A 13 -0.19 12.10 4.81
CA HIS A 13 1.13 12.44 5.32
C HIS A 13 2.26 11.99 4.38
N TRP A 14 2.18 10.79 3.80
CA TRP A 14 3.21 10.31 2.87
C TRP A 14 3.16 11.00 1.52
N PHE A 15 1.96 11.35 1.03
CA PHE A 15 1.81 12.15 -0.18
C PHE A 15 2.44 13.53 0.00
N ALA A 16 2.15 14.19 1.12
CA ALA A 16 2.77 15.47 1.47
C ALA A 16 4.30 15.36 1.62
N ALA A 17 4.81 14.26 2.18
CA ALA A 17 6.25 14.04 2.28
C ALA A 17 6.90 13.86 0.89
N TYR A 18 6.21 13.22 -0.06
CA TYR A 18 6.69 13.04 -1.43
C TYR A 18 6.71 14.35 -2.21
N ASP A 19 5.63 15.13 -2.12
CA ASP A 19 5.54 16.44 -2.76
C ASP A 19 6.63 17.41 -2.26
N GLN A 20 7.11 17.21 -1.03
CA GLN A 20 8.21 17.97 -0.42
C GLN A 20 9.60 17.38 -0.69
N GLY A 21 9.70 16.30 -1.46
CA GLY A 21 10.97 15.63 -1.78
C GLY A 21 11.64 14.91 -0.61
N ARG A 22 10.90 14.66 0.49
CA ARG A 22 11.42 14.00 1.71
C ARG A 22 11.35 12.48 1.66
N THR A 23 10.62 11.93 0.69
CA THR A 23 10.50 10.50 0.44
C THR A 23 10.43 10.25 -1.06
N THR A 24 10.61 9.00 -1.47
CA THR A 24 10.52 8.58 -2.87
C THR A 24 9.16 7.94 -3.18
N LEU A 25 8.75 7.97 -4.45
CA LEU A 25 7.52 7.29 -4.90
C LEU A 25 7.50 5.81 -4.52
N THR A 26 8.66 5.15 -4.55
CA THR A 26 8.81 3.75 -4.11
C THR A 26 8.51 3.59 -2.63
N GLN A 27 9.02 4.47 -1.78
CA GLN A 27 8.74 4.44 -0.34
C GLN A 27 7.26 4.69 -0.05
N VAL A 28 6.62 5.65 -0.72
CA VAL A 28 5.17 5.89 -0.58
C VAL A 28 4.36 4.66 -0.93
N ARG A 29 4.66 3.98 -2.06
CA ARG A 29 3.97 2.74 -2.47
C ARG A 29 4.16 1.63 -1.43
N ILE A 30 5.37 1.45 -0.91
CA ILE A 30 5.63 0.45 0.14
C ILE A 30 4.79 0.74 1.39
N GLN A 31 4.82 1.98 1.87
CA GLN A 31 4.06 2.38 3.05
C GLN A 31 2.55 2.18 2.84
N PHE A 32 2.04 2.49 1.65
CA PHE A 32 0.66 2.23 1.26
C PHE A 32 0.30 0.75 1.37
N TYR A 33 1.15 -0.17 0.89
CA TYR A 33 0.91 -1.62 1.02
C TYR A 33 1.01 -2.13 2.46
N LEU A 34 1.90 -1.55 3.26
CA LEU A 34 2.06 -1.93 4.67
C LEU A 34 0.84 -1.55 5.53
N LEU A 35 -0.04 -0.65 5.06
CA LEU A 35 -1.31 -0.39 5.74
C LEU A 35 -2.32 -1.53 5.57
N LEU A 36 -2.27 -2.26 4.46
CA LEU A 36 -3.33 -3.18 4.06
C LEU A 36 -3.59 -4.36 5.03
N PRO A 37 -2.60 -4.92 5.74
CA PRO A 37 -2.87 -5.95 6.75
C PRO A 37 -3.48 -5.41 8.04
N GLY A 38 -3.32 -4.10 8.32
CA GLY A 38 -3.72 -3.47 9.59
C GLY A 38 -5.10 -2.81 9.56
N VAL A 39 -5.77 -2.79 8.40
CA VAL A 39 -7.12 -2.24 8.24
C VAL A 39 -8.15 -3.18 8.84
N ALA A 40 -9.16 -2.59 9.50
CA ALA A 40 -10.21 -3.35 10.19
C ALA A 40 -11.03 -4.27 9.27
N ASN A 41 -11.19 -3.88 8.00
CA ASN A 41 -11.90 -4.65 6.98
C ASN A 41 -11.52 -4.18 5.56
N ASP A 42 -12.07 -4.85 4.55
CA ASP A 42 -11.76 -4.61 3.14
C ASP A 42 -12.28 -3.28 2.62
N GLU A 43 -13.43 -2.85 3.10
CA GLU A 43 -14.02 -1.58 2.68
C GLU A 43 -13.14 -0.40 3.10
N ALA A 44 -12.61 -0.44 4.33
CA ALA A 44 -11.63 0.51 4.84
C ALA A 44 -10.30 0.46 4.08
N ALA A 45 -9.89 -0.71 3.60
CA ALA A 45 -8.71 -0.85 2.75
C ALA A 45 -8.94 -0.23 1.37
N LEU A 46 -10.13 -0.44 0.80
CA LEU A 46 -10.49 0.01 -0.53
C LEU A 46 -10.71 1.52 -0.60
N SER A 47 -11.18 2.16 0.47
CA SER A 47 -11.34 3.61 0.52
C SER A 47 -10.00 4.36 0.48
N LEU A 48 -8.87 3.70 0.78
CA LEU A 48 -7.54 4.30 0.59
C LEU A 48 -7.24 4.60 -0.89
N CYS A 49 -7.97 3.98 -1.83
CA CYS A 49 -7.88 4.27 -3.25
C CYS A 49 -8.69 5.48 -3.70
N ASP A 50 -9.49 6.09 -2.81
CA ASP A 50 -10.35 7.20 -3.16
C ASP A 50 -9.54 8.52 -3.16
N GLU A 51 -9.80 9.41 -4.12
CA GLU A 51 -9.16 10.74 -4.24
C GLU A 51 -7.62 10.70 -4.29
N LEU A 52 -7.05 9.64 -4.89
CA LEU A 52 -5.60 9.53 -5.04
C LEU A 52 -5.05 10.56 -6.04
N PRO A 53 -3.88 11.17 -5.78
CA PRO A 53 -3.28 12.10 -6.72
C PRO A 53 -2.87 11.39 -8.02
N ALA A 54 -3.05 12.07 -9.16
CA ALA A 54 -2.79 11.51 -10.49
C ALA A 54 -1.37 10.94 -10.67
N TRP A 55 -0.37 11.59 -10.03
CA TRP A 55 1.01 11.11 -10.05
C TRP A 55 1.20 9.75 -9.35
N PHE A 56 0.30 9.39 -8.43
CA PHE A 56 0.34 8.13 -7.68
C PHE A 56 -0.54 7.05 -8.30
N GLN A 57 -1.69 7.42 -8.87
CA GLN A 57 -2.68 6.48 -9.39
C GLN A 57 -2.10 5.53 -10.45
N ARG A 58 -1.41 6.06 -11.47
CA ARG A 58 -0.85 5.24 -12.55
C ARG A 58 0.22 4.27 -12.03
N PRO A 59 1.26 4.72 -11.28
CA PRO A 59 2.23 3.81 -10.67
C PRO A 59 1.62 2.77 -9.73
N LEU A 60 0.57 3.14 -8.99
CA LEU A 60 -0.15 2.20 -8.12
C LEU A 60 -0.87 1.13 -8.95
N ARG A 61 -1.59 1.53 -10.01
CA ARG A 61 -2.28 0.61 -10.92
C ARG A 61 -1.32 -0.38 -11.58
N ASP A 62 -0.20 0.12 -12.10
CA ASP A 62 0.83 -0.71 -12.74
C ASP A 62 1.38 -1.75 -11.74
N SER A 63 1.70 -1.32 -10.51
CA SER A 63 2.14 -2.24 -9.46
C SER A 63 1.06 -3.24 -9.05
N LEU A 64 -0.20 -2.83 -8.88
CA LEU A 64 -1.29 -3.75 -8.52
C LEU A 64 -1.54 -4.82 -9.61
N ASN A 65 -1.40 -4.48 -10.90
CA ASN A 65 -1.47 -5.46 -11.99
C ASN A 65 -0.32 -6.48 -11.89
N GLU A 66 0.93 -6.02 -11.66
CA GLU A 66 2.06 -6.93 -11.46
C GLU A 66 1.87 -7.86 -10.25
N LEU A 67 1.31 -7.32 -9.16
CA LEU A 67 1.00 -8.05 -7.92
C LEU A 67 -0.12 -9.08 -8.09
N ALA A 68 -1.08 -8.82 -8.99
CA ALA A 68 -2.14 -9.77 -9.33
C ALA A 68 -1.62 -10.92 -10.22
N GLU A 69 -0.62 -10.66 -11.04
CA GLU A 69 -0.04 -11.64 -11.97
C GLU A 69 1.11 -12.45 -11.39
N ARG A 70 1.77 -11.97 -10.32
CA ARG A 70 3.00 -12.57 -9.78
C ARG A 70 3.04 -12.59 -8.26
N ASP A 71 3.74 -13.59 -7.73
CA ASP A 71 4.07 -13.66 -6.31
C ASP A 71 5.15 -12.63 -5.98
N TYR A 72 4.70 -11.46 -5.59
CA TYR A 72 5.57 -10.37 -5.21
C TYR A 72 5.90 -10.47 -3.72
N TYR A 73 7.05 -11.06 -3.43
CA TYR A 73 7.64 -10.85 -2.12
C TYR A 73 8.09 -9.39 -2.03
N LEU A 74 7.54 -8.64 -1.08
CA LEU A 74 8.12 -7.36 -0.65
C LEU A 74 9.50 -7.63 -0.03
N ARG A 75 10.52 -7.84 -0.86
CA ARG A 75 11.96 -7.93 -0.48
C ARG A 75 12.52 -6.62 0.11
N TRP A 76 11.66 -5.65 0.39
CA TRP A 76 12.01 -4.24 0.58
C TRP A 76 11.99 -3.78 2.03
N ILE A 77 11.76 -4.69 2.97
CA ILE A 77 12.12 -4.40 4.35
C ILE A 77 13.65 -4.29 4.37
N SER A 78 14.11 -3.07 4.60
CA SER A 78 15.49 -2.60 4.48
C SER A 78 16.49 -3.62 5.03
N LEU A 79 17.68 -3.67 4.43
CA LEU A 79 18.85 -4.34 5.03
C LEU A 79 19.20 -3.78 6.43
N GLU A 80 18.60 -2.66 6.83
CA GLU A 80 18.74 -1.98 8.11
C GLU A 80 17.51 -2.10 9.02
N ASP A 81 16.52 -2.94 8.70
CA ASP A 81 15.41 -3.19 9.62
C ASP A 81 15.92 -4.00 10.83
N PRO A 82 15.76 -3.50 12.08
CA PRO A 82 16.28 -4.17 13.27
C PRO A 82 15.51 -5.45 13.64
N ARG A 83 14.39 -5.75 12.97
CA ARG A 83 13.56 -6.93 13.24
C ARG A 83 14.19 -8.19 12.64
N SER A 84 13.78 -9.35 13.16
CA SER A 84 14.27 -10.63 12.64
C SER A 84 13.79 -10.87 11.21
N ARG A 85 14.60 -11.60 10.44
CA ARG A 85 14.23 -12.04 9.09
C ARG A 85 12.89 -12.78 9.06
N GLU A 86 12.60 -13.57 10.08
CA GLU A 86 11.34 -14.31 10.19
C GLU A 86 10.14 -13.37 10.35
N ALA A 87 10.25 -12.33 11.18
CA ALA A 87 9.21 -11.31 11.33
C ALA A 87 8.95 -10.55 10.01
N ILE A 88 10.03 -10.24 9.31
CA ILE A 88 10.00 -9.60 7.98
C ILE A 88 9.28 -10.48 6.95
N GLU A 89 9.58 -11.78 6.94
CA GLU A 89 8.95 -12.75 6.05
C GLU A 89 7.48 -13.01 6.43
N GLU A 90 7.12 -12.94 7.71
CA GLU A 90 5.73 -13.03 8.16
C GLU A 90 4.91 -11.82 7.73
N ASP A 91 5.40 -10.60 7.96
CA ASP A 91 4.74 -9.37 7.52
C ASP A 91 4.56 -9.36 6.00
N SER A 92 5.61 -9.72 5.26
CA SER A 92 5.55 -9.81 3.79
C SER A 92 4.47 -10.78 3.32
N ARG A 93 4.30 -11.92 4.02
CA ARG A 93 3.24 -12.89 3.71
C ARG A 93 1.85 -12.31 3.98
N ARG A 94 1.66 -11.60 5.10
CA ARG A 94 0.38 -10.95 5.44
C ARG A 94 0.02 -9.89 4.40
N VAL A 95 0.99 -9.07 3.98
CA VAL A 95 0.79 -8.07 2.91
C VAL A 95 0.44 -8.75 1.58
N GLN A 96 1.16 -9.80 1.19
CA GLN A 96 0.86 -10.52 -0.06
C GLN A 96 -0.54 -11.15 -0.05
N GLN A 97 -0.97 -11.70 1.08
CA GLN A 97 -2.34 -12.23 1.23
C GLN A 97 -3.40 -11.13 1.12
N ALA A 98 -3.18 -9.99 1.77
CA ALA A 98 -4.06 -8.83 1.65
C ALA A 98 -4.13 -8.33 0.20
N LEU A 99 -2.98 -8.19 -0.47
CA LEU A 99 -2.89 -7.73 -1.85
C LEU A 99 -3.57 -8.67 -2.84
N ARG A 100 -3.34 -9.98 -2.76
CA ARG A 100 -4.02 -10.95 -3.65
C ARG A 100 -5.54 -10.85 -3.58
N ARG A 101 -6.06 -10.53 -2.40
CA ARG A 101 -7.49 -10.40 -2.15
C ARG A 101 -8.05 -9.03 -2.57
N LEU A 102 -7.33 -7.95 -2.28
CA LEU A 102 -7.81 -6.58 -2.45
C LEU A 102 -7.46 -5.98 -3.82
N ALA A 103 -6.33 -6.36 -4.42
CA ALA A 103 -5.84 -5.75 -5.66
C ALA A 103 -6.87 -5.75 -6.80
N PRO A 104 -7.64 -6.83 -7.06
CA PRO A 104 -8.67 -6.81 -8.11
C PRO A 104 -9.75 -5.73 -7.88
N GLU A 105 -10.17 -5.54 -6.63
CA GLU A 105 -11.18 -4.54 -6.28
C GLU A 105 -10.60 -3.11 -6.27
N MET A 106 -9.36 -2.95 -5.82
CA MET A 106 -8.62 -1.67 -5.90
C MET A 106 -8.46 -1.23 -7.36
N LEU A 107 -8.09 -2.16 -8.26
CA LEU A 107 -7.94 -1.89 -9.69
C LEU A 107 -9.26 -1.44 -10.33
N LYS A 108 -10.40 -2.05 -9.95
CA LYS A 108 -11.72 -1.61 -10.43
C LYS A 108 -12.04 -0.17 -10.03
N ARG A 109 -11.77 0.20 -8.76
CA ARG A 109 -11.97 1.58 -8.29
C ARG A 109 -11.08 2.58 -9.01
N LEU A 110 -9.80 2.23 -9.17
CA LEU A 110 -8.85 3.07 -9.89
C LEU A 110 -9.21 3.25 -11.36
N ALA A 111 -9.86 2.27 -12.00
CA ALA A 111 -10.24 2.33 -13.42
C ALA A 111 -11.52 3.12 -13.70
N ALA A 112 -12.24 3.57 -12.67
CA ALA A 112 -13.54 4.25 -12.80
C ALA A 112 -13.45 5.76 -13.08
N GLU A 113 -12.31 6.26 -13.58
CA GLU A 113 -12.11 7.66 -14.01
C GLU A 113 -12.20 7.82 -15.53
#